data_AF-A0A7S3P3T7-F1
#
_entry.id   AF-A0A7S3P3T7-F1
#
_cell.length_a   1.000
_cell.length_b   1.000
_cell.length_c   1.000
_cell.angle_alpha   90.00
_cell.angle_beta   90.00
_cell.angle_gamma   90.00
#
_symmetry.space_group_name_H-M   'P 1'
#
loop_
_entity.id
_entity.type
_entity.pdbx_description
1 polymer ?
#
loop_
_entity_poly.entity_id
_entity_poly.type
_entity_poly.pdbx_seq_one_letter_code
_entity_poly.pdbx_strand_id
1 'polypeptide(L)'
;MEELQDGLYQYTHRVLQVLLQESVFPDAIQFGNEISAGMLWPIGKLPLHKDWDPTDHDITQEWENVVKLIQTGIQAMDDVLQDVQISLRPTRPRVVIHLDTGGDSEFTQHWMETYLALQGTCDIIGLSWYPMWHGTLEDLRKNIDNLSNKFPDQEVWLVETAYYWEGYCAADDPECRAKFPFPLTEQGQSDHLGKLRDMLLQTKCRAVFYWGSHWTQPQKWFRSEAGETWEDAERRALFNRTGHVLTGMATLAGHSIE
;
A
#
# COMPACT_ATOMS: atom_id res chain seq x y z
N MET A 1 -9.40 25.32 2.92
CA MET A 1 -9.77 24.07 3.61
C MET A 1 -11.17 23.64 3.22
N GLU A 2 -12.21 24.44 3.50
CA GLU A 2 -13.60 24.09 3.19
C GLU A 2 -13.84 23.70 1.72
N GLU A 3 -13.38 24.51 0.75
CA GLU A 3 -13.52 24.19 -0.68
C GLU A 3 -12.80 22.88 -1.07
N LEU A 4 -11.65 22.59 -0.44
CA LEU A 4 -10.92 21.34 -0.68
C LEU A 4 -11.67 20.13 -0.10
N GLN A 5 -12.27 20.28 1.09
CA GLN A 5 -13.11 19.25 1.68
C GLN A 5 -14.36 18.99 0.85
N ASP A 6 -15.05 20.03 0.39
CA ASP A 6 -16.20 19.88 -0.49
C ASP A 6 -15.80 19.16 -1.79
N GLY A 7 -14.72 19.60 -2.45
CA GLY A 7 -14.21 18.92 -3.65
C GLY A 7 -13.88 17.44 -3.42
N LEU A 8 -13.21 17.12 -2.31
CA LEU A 8 -12.88 15.74 -1.94
C LEU A 8 -14.13 14.91 -1.64
N TYR A 9 -15.09 15.47 -0.90
CA TYR A 9 -16.36 14.84 -0.58
C TYR A 9 -17.12 14.53 -1.86
N GLN A 10 -17.36 15.54 -2.71
CA GLN A 10 -18.13 15.40 -3.94
C GLN A 10 -17.50 14.39 -4.90
N TYR A 11 -16.16 14.41 -5.02
CA TYR A 11 -15.43 13.43 -5.83
C TYR A 11 -15.64 12.01 -5.30
N THR A 12 -15.38 11.80 -4.01
CA THR A 12 -15.47 10.49 -3.37
C THR A 12 -16.88 9.94 -3.44
N HIS A 13 -17.87 10.76 -3.08
CA HIS A 13 -19.28 10.43 -3.13
C HIS A 13 -19.69 10.02 -4.55
N ARG A 14 -19.35 10.82 -5.56
CA ARG A 14 -19.67 10.51 -6.96
C ARG A 14 -19.05 9.19 -7.43
N VAL A 15 -17.78 8.94 -7.14
CA VAL A 15 -17.11 7.69 -7.54
C VAL A 15 -17.80 6.49 -6.90
N LEU A 16 -18.09 6.56 -5.60
CA LEU A 16 -18.73 5.47 -4.88
C LEU A 16 -20.18 5.25 -5.31
N GLN A 17 -20.92 6.30 -5.66
CA GLN A 17 -22.24 6.17 -6.27
C GLN A 17 -22.19 5.42 -7.61
N VAL A 18 -21.20 5.69 -8.46
CA VAL A 18 -21.03 4.97 -9.73
C VAL A 18 -20.73 3.49 -9.46
N LEU A 19 -19.78 3.18 -8.56
CA LEU A 19 -19.45 1.79 -8.22
C LEU A 19 -20.65 1.04 -7.62
N LEU A 20 -21.45 1.72 -6.79
CA LEU A 20 -22.66 1.17 -6.21
C LEU A 20 -23.72 0.87 -7.30
N GLN A 21 -23.95 1.80 -8.22
CA GLN A 21 -24.91 1.63 -9.34
C GLN A 21 -24.52 0.46 -10.25
N GLU A 22 -23.22 0.29 -10.49
CA GLU A 22 -22.67 -0.80 -11.29
C GLU A 22 -22.51 -2.12 -10.51
N SER A 23 -22.97 -2.18 -9.24
CA SER A 23 -22.88 -3.37 -8.37
C SER A 23 -21.45 -3.89 -8.17
N VAL A 24 -20.47 -2.98 -8.11
CA VAL A 24 -19.02 -3.27 -7.92
C VAL A 24 -18.46 -2.48 -6.74
N PHE A 25 -19.21 -2.39 -5.65
CA PHE A 25 -18.78 -1.69 -4.45
C PHE A 25 -17.56 -2.39 -3.81
N PRO A 26 -16.52 -1.65 -3.37
CA PRO A 26 -15.27 -2.26 -2.94
C PRO A 26 -15.35 -2.87 -1.53
N ASP A 27 -14.53 -3.88 -1.25
CA ASP A 27 -14.39 -4.46 0.10
C ASP A 27 -13.54 -3.60 1.05
N ALA A 28 -12.65 -2.78 0.49
CA ALA A 28 -11.78 -1.86 1.22
C ALA A 28 -11.47 -0.62 0.38
N ILE A 29 -11.27 0.52 1.04
CA ILE A 29 -10.93 1.81 0.42
C ILE A 29 -9.76 2.43 1.17
N GLN A 30 -8.76 2.88 0.42
CA GLN A 30 -7.71 3.78 0.91
C GLN A 30 -8.04 5.21 0.49
N PHE A 31 -8.15 6.13 1.45
CA PHE A 31 -8.40 7.55 1.17
C PHE A 31 -7.07 8.28 0.98
N GLY A 32 -6.45 8.04 -0.18
CA GLY A 32 -5.08 8.43 -0.49
C GLY A 32 -4.19 7.23 -0.77
N ASN A 33 -2.97 7.47 -1.21
CA ASN A 33 -1.94 6.46 -1.45
C ASN A 33 -0.64 6.95 -0.84
N GLU A 34 0.00 6.12 -0.01
CA GLU A 34 1.28 6.44 0.64
C GLU A 34 1.30 7.85 1.26
N ILE A 35 0.36 8.09 2.18
CA ILE A 35 0.11 9.42 2.76
C ILE A 35 1.02 9.76 3.95
N SER A 36 2.23 9.18 4.01
CA SER A 36 3.21 9.45 5.08
C SER A 36 3.57 10.94 5.16
N ALA A 37 3.69 11.59 4.01
CA ALA A 37 3.89 13.03 3.87
C ALA A 37 2.57 13.81 3.69
N GLY A 38 1.45 13.20 4.05
CA GLY A 38 0.10 13.75 3.93
C GLY A 38 -0.49 13.64 2.51
N MET A 39 -1.47 14.50 2.19
CA MET A 39 -2.22 14.46 0.94
C MET A 39 -2.73 15.85 0.52
N LEU A 40 -3.06 16.03 -0.77
CA LEU A 40 -3.67 17.25 -1.30
C LEU A 40 -2.91 18.53 -0.89
N TRP A 41 -1.64 18.57 -1.25
CA TRP A 41 -0.72 19.65 -0.91
C TRP A 41 -1.11 21.00 -1.57
N PRO A 42 -0.79 22.14 -0.94
CA PRO A 42 -0.01 22.29 0.29
C PRO A 42 -0.81 22.13 1.59
N ILE A 43 -2.15 22.04 1.51
CA ILE A 43 -3.02 22.13 2.70
C ILE A 43 -2.83 20.94 3.65
N GLY A 44 -2.78 19.72 3.12
CA GLY A 44 -2.53 18.51 3.90
C GLY A 44 -1.10 18.00 3.77
N LYS A 45 -0.11 18.89 3.63
CA LYS A 45 1.30 18.48 3.53
C LYS A 45 1.91 18.29 4.92
N LEU A 46 2.43 17.10 5.20
CA LEU A 46 3.25 16.83 6.38
C LEU A 46 4.75 16.92 6.02
N PRO A 47 5.65 17.02 7.01
CA PRO A 47 7.08 16.82 6.79
C PRO A 47 7.34 15.49 6.06
N LEU A 48 8.34 15.48 5.17
CA LEU A 48 8.73 14.24 4.51
C LEU A 48 9.32 13.27 5.55
N HIS A 49 9.08 11.97 5.39
CA HIS A 49 9.62 10.94 6.27
C HIS A 49 11.14 11.08 6.51
N LYS A 50 11.91 11.34 5.44
CA LYS A 50 13.37 11.55 5.53
C LYS A 50 13.80 12.77 6.37
N ASP A 51 12.88 13.71 6.59
CA ASP A 51 13.10 14.96 7.32
C ASP A 51 12.46 14.88 8.73
N TRP A 52 11.91 13.72 9.12
CA TRP A 52 11.30 13.50 10.42
C TRP A 52 12.35 13.42 11.54
N ASP A 53 12.08 14.12 12.64
CA ASP A 53 12.83 14.04 13.88
C ASP A 53 11.99 13.28 14.91
N PRO A 54 12.42 12.10 15.39
CA PRO A 54 11.66 11.33 16.38
C PRO A 54 11.53 12.03 17.74
N THR A 55 12.23 13.15 17.96
CA THR A 55 12.09 13.98 19.15
C THR A 55 11.09 15.13 18.99
N ASP A 56 10.67 15.40 17.76
CA ASP A 56 9.62 16.37 17.46
C ASP A 56 8.25 15.66 17.48
N HIS A 57 7.43 16.07 18.44
CA HIS A 57 6.08 15.54 18.64
C HIS A 57 5.02 16.64 18.51
N ASP A 58 5.37 17.78 17.92
CA ASP A 58 4.42 18.88 17.74
C ASP A 58 3.34 18.47 16.73
N ILE A 59 2.10 18.43 17.20
CA ILE A 59 0.93 18.23 16.34
C ILE A 59 0.58 19.57 15.71
N THR A 60 0.92 19.72 14.43
CA THR A 60 0.71 20.95 13.68
C THR A 60 -0.70 21.05 13.07
N GLN A 61 -1.04 22.22 12.53
CA GLN A 61 -2.32 22.42 11.83
C GLN A 61 -2.46 21.51 10.60
N GLU A 62 -1.34 21.16 9.96
CA GLU A 62 -1.29 20.25 8.81
C GLU A 62 -1.70 18.82 9.19
N TRP A 63 -1.39 18.36 10.40
CA TRP A 63 -1.89 17.08 10.92
C TRP A 63 -3.41 17.08 11.05
N GLU A 64 -3.99 18.12 11.66
CA GLU A 64 -5.45 18.26 11.70
C GLU A 64 -6.07 18.31 10.30
N ASN A 65 -5.39 18.96 9.36
CA ASN A 65 -5.84 19.06 7.98
C ASN A 65 -5.89 17.69 7.31
N VAL A 66 -4.83 16.88 7.43
CA VAL A 66 -4.79 15.51 6.90
C VAL A 66 -5.92 14.66 7.48
N VAL A 67 -6.11 14.69 8.80
CA VAL A 67 -7.17 13.92 9.46
C VAL A 67 -8.55 14.36 8.97
N LYS A 68 -8.81 15.68 8.88
CA LYS A 68 -10.07 16.23 8.35
C LYS A 68 -10.32 15.79 6.91
N LEU A 69 -9.31 15.81 6.05
CA LEU A 69 -9.44 15.37 4.66
C LEU A 69 -9.79 13.87 4.57
N ILE A 70 -9.09 13.02 5.31
CA ILE A 70 -9.38 11.57 5.34
C ILE A 70 -10.80 11.31 5.86
N GLN A 71 -11.18 11.93 6.99
CA GLN A 71 -12.52 11.79 7.56
C GLN A 71 -13.61 12.32 6.62
N THR A 72 -13.32 13.32 5.79
CA THR A 72 -14.24 13.82 4.76
C THR A 72 -14.52 12.75 3.69
N GLY A 73 -13.49 12.00 3.27
CA GLY A 73 -13.67 10.87 2.36
C GLY A 73 -14.47 9.73 2.99
N ILE A 74 -14.18 9.40 4.25
CA ILE A 74 -14.92 8.39 5.01
C ILE A 74 -16.40 8.79 5.15
N GLN A 75 -16.68 10.05 5.47
CA GLN A 75 -18.04 10.58 5.57
C GLN A 75 -18.78 10.46 4.23
N ALA A 76 -18.13 10.80 3.11
CA ALA A 76 -18.72 10.65 1.79
C ALA A 76 -19.11 9.19 1.48
N MET A 77 -18.26 8.23 1.85
CA MET A 77 -18.57 6.79 1.74
C MET A 77 -19.77 6.40 2.61
N ASP A 78 -19.79 6.86 3.86
CA ASP A 78 -20.86 6.54 4.80
C ASP A 78 -22.21 7.10 4.36
N ASP A 79 -22.23 8.31 3.80
CA ASP A 79 -23.43 8.94 3.25
C ASP A 79 -23.96 8.17 2.04
N VAL A 80 -23.08 7.75 1.11
CA VAL A 80 -23.49 6.89 -0.03
C VAL A 80 -24.19 5.62 0.45
N LEU A 81 -23.69 4.99 1.52
CA LEU A 81 -24.28 3.77 2.07
C LEU A 81 -25.61 4.04 2.78
N GLN A 82 -25.71 5.15 3.52
CA GLN A 82 -26.92 5.54 4.23
C GLN A 82 -28.11 5.77 3.29
N ASP A 83 -27.86 6.34 2.11
CA ASP A 83 -28.87 6.59 1.07
C ASP A 83 -29.43 5.32 0.42
N VAL A 84 -28.76 4.17 0.57
CA VAL A 84 -29.22 2.89 0.04
C VAL A 84 -30.26 2.26 0.96
N GLN A 85 -31.34 1.75 0.36
CA GLN A 85 -32.31 0.90 1.04
C GLN A 85 -31.60 -0.26 1.75
N ILE A 86 -31.95 -0.51 3.01
CA ILE A 86 -31.25 -1.49 3.87
C ILE A 86 -31.13 -2.87 3.21
N SER A 87 -32.15 -3.32 2.47
CA SER A 87 -32.16 -4.61 1.77
C SER A 87 -31.22 -4.71 0.56
N LEU A 88 -30.72 -3.57 0.07
CA LEU A 88 -29.84 -3.46 -1.09
C LEU A 88 -28.46 -2.87 -0.73
N ARG A 89 -28.25 -2.54 0.55
CA ARG A 89 -27.03 -1.88 1.02
C ARG A 89 -25.87 -2.89 1.02
N PRO A 90 -24.76 -2.62 0.31
CA PRO A 90 -23.57 -3.47 0.39
C PRO A 90 -22.92 -3.37 1.78
N THR A 91 -22.03 -4.30 2.09
CA THR A 91 -21.18 -4.21 3.28
C THR A 91 -20.37 -2.91 3.21
N ARG A 92 -20.24 -2.23 4.36
CA ARG A 92 -19.38 -1.04 4.45
C ARG A 92 -17.93 -1.43 4.15
N PRO A 93 -17.24 -0.77 3.20
CA PRO A 93 -15.84 -1.02 2.90
C PRO A 93 -14.98 -0.76 4.13
N ARG A 94 -13.93 -1.57 4.30
CA ARG A 94 -12.92 -1.32 5.33
C ARG A 94 -12.04 -0.13 4.95
N VAL A 95 -11.77 0.75 5.90
CA VAL A 95 -10.95 1.93 5.73
C VAL A 95 -9.48 1.58 5.94
N VAL A 96 -8.66 1.81 4.91
CA VAL A 96 -7.21 1.57 4.93
C VAL A 96 -6.47 2.90 5.04
N ILE A 97 -5.57 3.01 6.02
CA ILE A 97 -4.55 4.05 6.06
C ILE A 97 -3.27 3.45 5.49
N HIS A 98 -2.81 3.99 4.36
CA HIS A 98 -1.70 3.42 3.60
C HIS A 98 -0.44 4.29 3.69
N LEU A 99 0.65 3.71 4.21
CA LEU A 99 1.94 4.37 4.43
C LEU A 99 3.08 3.61 3.73
N ASP A 100 4.04 4.34 3.15
CA ASP A 100 5.26 3.85 2.48
C ASP A 100 6.40 3.51 3.46
N THR A 101 6.06 3.21 4.71
CA THR A 101 7.03 3.12 5.82
C THR A 101 7.16 1.70 6.36
N GLY A 102 6.98 0.69 5.50
CA GLY A 102 6.84 -0.71 5.90
C GLY A 102 7.95 -1.26 6.80
N GLY A 103 9.20 -0.79 6.67
CA GLY A 103 10.30 -1.18 7.56
C GLY A 103 10.68 -0.16 8.63
N ASP A 104 9.96 0.96 8.73
CA ASP A 104 10.22 1.97 9.77
C ASP A 104 9.16 1.89 10.88
N SER A 105 9.48 1.13 11.91
CA SER A 105 8.55 0.90 13.03
C SER A 105 8.30 2.13 13.89
N GLU A 106 9.27 3.02 14.03
CA GLU A 106 9.16 4.18 14.92
C GLU A 106 8.30 5.26 14.25
N PHE A 107 8.60 5.57 12.98
CA PHE A 107 7.82 6.54 12.21
C PHE A 107 6.38 6.08 12.03
N THR A 108 6.17 4.82 11.64
CA THR A 108 4.81 4.31 11.38
C THR A 108 3.96 4.35 12.64
N GLN A 109 4.54 3.98 13.79
CA GLN A 109 3.83 4.07 15.06
C GLN A 109 3.48 5.52 15.40
N HIS A 110 4.43 6.45 15.30
CA HIS A 110 4.19 7.86 15.58
C HIS A 110 3.09 8.43 14.68
N TRP A 111 3.11 8.13 13.38
CA TRP A 111 2.09 8.59 12.44
C TRP A 111 0.70 8.12 12.86
N MET A 112 0.57 6.84 13.19
CA MET A 112 -0.71 6.25 13.61
C MET A 112 -1.17 6.77 14.97
N GLU A 113 -0.27 6.94 15.94
CA GLU A 113 -0.60 7.54 17.25
C GLU A 113 -1.14 8.96 17.08
N THR A 114 -0.49 9.79 16.28
CA THR A 114 -0.92 11.17 16.00
C THR A 114 -2.26 11.22 15.27
N TYR A 115 -2.44 10.38 14.24
CA TYR A 115 -3.68 10.28 13.49
C TYR A 115 -4.87 9.89 14.40
N LEU A 116 -4.71 8.86 15.23
CA LEU A 116 -5.76 8.40 16.14
C LEU A 116 -6.01 9.39 17.28
N ALA A 117 -4.98 10.07 17.79
CA ALA A 117 -5.13 11.12 18.81
C ALA A 117 -5.97 12.31 18.31
N LEU A 118 -5.93 12.58 17.00
CA LEU A 118 -6.77 13.57 16.32
C LEU A 118 -8.14 13.02 15.90
N GLN A 119 -8.56 11.87 16.44
CA GLN A 119 -9.83 11.21 16.14
C GLN A 119 -9.95 10.70 14.70
N GLY A 120 -8.81 10.46 14.04
CA GLY A 120 -8.77 9.64 12.84
C GLY A 120 -9.24 8.22 13.12
N THR A 121 -9.82 7.57 12.11
CA THR A 121 -10.38 6.22 12.21
C THR A 121 -9.97 5.40 11.00
N CYS A 122 -9.64 4.13 11.24
CA CYS A 122 -9.39 3.15 10.20
C CYS A 122 -9.63 1.74 10.73
N ASP A 123 -9.89 0.82 9.81
CA ASP A 123 -9.99 -0.61 10.10
C ASP A 123 -8.63 -1.30 9.89
N ILE A 124 -7.81 -0.77 8.97
CA ILE A 124 -6.57 -1.40 8.50
C ILE A 124 -5.44 -0.37 8.42
N ILE A 125 -4.27 -0.77 8.93
CA ILE A 125 -2.97 -0.11 8.68
C ILE A 125 -2.31 -0.85 7.50
N GLY A 126 -2.27 -0.19 6.34
CA GLY A 126 -1.66 -0.67 5.11
C GLY A 126 -0.22 -0.20 4.98
N LEU A 127 0.69 -1.12 4.68
CA LEU A 127 2.10 -0.84 4.47
C LEU A 127 2.50 -1.08 3.00
N SER A 128 3.25 -0.16 2.41
CA SER A 128 4.14 -0.52 1.30
C SER A 128 5.47 -0.98 1.86
N TRP A 129 5.95 -2.13 1.38
CA TRP A 129 7.31 -2.58 1.67
C TRP A 129 7.99 -3.13 0.44
N TYR A 130 9.15 -2.56 0.17
CA TYR A 130 9.96 -2.81 -0.99
C TYR A 130 11.41 -2.98 -0.49
N PRO A 131 12.07 -4.13 -0.67
CA PRO A 131 13.39 -4.37 -0.07
C PRO A 131 14.48 -3.41 -0.54
N MET A 132 14.28 -2.75 -1.68
CA MET A 132 15.21 -1.76 -2.23
C MET A 132 15.07 -0.36 -1.62
N TRP A 133 14.01 -0.09 -0.85
CA TRP A 133 13.71 1.23 -0.29
C TRP A 133 13.42 1.20 1.21
N HIS A 134 12.72 0.18 1.70
CA HIS A 134 12.08 0.21 3.03
C HIS A 134 12.75 -0.74 4.03
N GLY A 135 14.06 -0.95 3.94
CA GLY A 135 14.81 -1.79 4.88
C GLY A 135 14.65 -3.29 4.67
N THR A 136 15.05 -4.08 5.68
CA THR A 136 15.12 -5.54 5.58
C THR A 136 13.76 -6.22 5.84
N LEU A 137 13.65 -7.51 5.50
CA LEU A 137 12.45 -8.31 5.82
C LEU A 137 12.21 -8.40 7.34
N GLU A 138 13.28 -8.37 8.13
CA GLU A 138 13.18 -8.38 9.59
C GLU A 138 12.67 -7.03 10.12
N ASP A 139 13.01 -5.91 9.47
CA ASP A 139 12.48 -4.60 9.84
C ASP A 139 10.98 -4.53 9.55
N LEU A 140 10.52 -5.08 8.41
CA LEU A 140 9.10 -5.26 8.12
C LEU A 140 8.40 -6.12 9.19
N ARG A 141 8.97 -7.28 9.54
CA ARG A 141 8.41 -8.17 10.57
C ARG A 141 8.24 -7.43 11.91
N LYS A 142 9.28 -6.72 12.35
CA LYS A 142 9.26 -5.93 13.59
C LYS A 142 8.19 -4.85 13.55
N ASN A 143 8.05 -4.15 12.43
CA ASN A 143 7.03 -3.11 12.28
C ASN A 143 5.62 -3.72 12.36
N ILE A 144 5.34 -4.80 11.62
CA ILE A 144 4.04 -5.49 11.68
C ILE A 144 3.72 -5.94 13.11
N ASP A 145 4.67 -6.57 13.80
CA ASP A 145 4.48 -7.02 15.18
C ASP A 145 4.25 -5.84 16.14
N ASN A 146 4.99 -4.74 15.97
CA ASN A 146 4.82 -3.52 16.76
C ASN A 146 3.41 -2.93 16.57
N LEU A 147 3.00 -2.69 15.32
CA LEU A 147 1.69 -2.13 15.00
C LEU A 147 0.56 -3.01 15.51
N SER A 148 0.67 -4.33 15.33
CA SER A 148 -0.35 -5.28 15.78
C SER A 148 -0.44 -5.44 17.30
N ASN A 149 0.57 -4.97 18.05
CA ASN A 149 0.57 -4.91 19.51
C ASN A 149 0.10 -3.55 20.03
N LYS A 150 0.47 -2.46 19.35
CA LYS A 150 0.09 -1.09 19.71
C LYS A 150 -1.34 -0.74 19.35
N PHE A 151 -1.82 -1.28 18.24
CA PHE A 151 -3.13 -0.99 17.65
C PHE A 151 -3.91 -2.31 17.47
N PRO A 152 -4.27 -3.01 18.55
CA PRO A 152 -4.84 -4.36 18.48
C PRO A 152 -6.24 -4.41 17.83
N ASP A 153 -6.91 -3.26 17.71
CA ASP A 153 -8.22 -3.14 17.07
C ASP A 153 -8.12 -2.95 15.54
N GLN A 154 -6.93 -2.67 15.02
CA GLN A 154 -6.65 -2.52 13.59
C GLN A 154 -5.99 -3.79 13.02
N GLU A 155 -6.37 -4.17 11.80
CA GLU A 155 -5.60 -5.15 11.04
C GLU A 155 -4.35 -4.50 10.43
N VAL A 156 -3.31 -5.30 10.17
CA VAL A 156 -2.12 -4.85 9.43
C VAL A 156 -2.02 -5.60 8.11
N TRP A 157 -1.97 -4.86 7.00
CA TRP A 157 -1.87 -5.41 5.66
C TRP A 157 -0.59 -4.95 4.96
N LEU A 158 0.03 -5.84 4.18
CA LEU A 158 1.06 -5.45 3.23
C LEU A 158 0.37 -5.12 1.90
N VAL A 159 0.05 -3.85 1.67
CA VAL A 159 -0.78 -3.41 0.52
C VAL A 159 0.04 -3.12 -0.73
N GLU A 160 1.36 -3.00 -0.61
CA GLU A 160 2.25 -3.03 -1.77
C GLU A 160 3.57 -3.74 -1.46
N THR A 161 4.00 -4.55 -2.42
CA THR A 161 5.35 -5.09 -2.50
C THR A 161 5.65 -5.59 -3.91
N ALA A 162 6.93 -5.64 -4.28
CA ALA A 162 7.39 -6.27 -5.50
C ALA A 162 8.88 -6.64 -5.40
N TYR A 163 9.33 -7.53 -6.28
CA TYR A 163 10.72 -7.97 -6.32
C TYR A 163 11.17 -8.20 -7.76
N TYR A 164 12.42 -7.84 -8.07
CA TYR A 164 12.94 -7.96 -9.43
C TYR A 164 13.16 -9.43 -9.80
N TRP A 165 12.60 -9.86 -10.95
CA TRP A 165 12.90 -11.14 -11.57
C TRP A 165 14.00 -11.04 -12.63
N GLU A 166 14.38 -9.82 -13.02
CA GLU A 166 15.51 -9.58 -13.92
C GLU A 166 16.03 -8.15 -13.75
N GLY A 167 17.33 -7.99 -13.52
CA GLY A 167 18.00 -6.69 -13.61
C GLY A 167 17.61 -5.68 -12.52
N TYR A 168 18.55 -4.79 -12.21
CA TYR A 168 18.41 -3.57 -11.39
C TYR A 168 19.82 -3.00 -11.20
N CYS A 169 20.76 -3.91 -10.95
CA CYS A 169 22.18 -3.69 -10.68
C CYS A 169 22.99 -4.91 -11.18
N ALA A 170 24.32 -4.83 -11.09
CA ALA A 170 25.21 -5.96 -11.37
C ALA A 170 25.20 -6.99 -10.22
N ALA A 171 25.29 -8.28 -10.54
CA ALA A 171 25.21 -9.35 -9.54
C ALA A 171 26.39 -9.38 -8.56
N ASP A 172 27.54 -8.82 -8.96
CA ASP A 172 28.75 -8.70 -8.14
C ASP A 172 28.81 -7.40 -7.34
N ASP A 173 27.84 -6.48 -7.51
CA ASP A 173 27.74 -5.23 -6.75
C ASP A 173 27.39 -5.51 -5.27
N PRO A 174 28.30 -5.19 -4.32
CA PRO A 174 28.07 -5.40 -2.90
C PRO A 174 26.93 -4.55 -2.33
N GLU A 175 26.75 -3.32 -2.80
CA GLU A 175 25.66 -2.44 -2.34
C GLU A 175 24.31 -2.99 -2.79
N CYS A 176 24.28 -3.57 -3.98
CA CYS A 176 23.08 -4.21 -4.46
C CYS A 176 22.74 -5.47 -3.66
N ARG A 177 23.70 -6.37 -3.44
CA ARG A 177 23.45 -7.59 -2.63
C ARG A 177 23.01 -7.30 -1.20
N ALA A 178 23.40 -6.15 -0.64
CA ALA A 178 22.93 -5.71 0.66
C ALA A 178 21.41 -5.40 0.66
N LYS A 179 20.87 -4.89 -0.45
CA LYS A 179 19.44 -4.59 -0.63
C LYS A 179 18.63 -5.79 -1.12
N PHE A 180 19.26 -6.67 -1.90
CA PHE A 180 18.61 -7.82 -2.52
C PHE A 180 19.23 -9.13 -2.02
N PRO A 181 18.62 -9.75 -1.00
CA PRO A 181 19.16 -10.98 -0.42
C PRO A 181 19.02 -12.21 -1.35
N PHE A 182 18.25 -12.09 -2.44
CA PHE A 182 18.08 -13.13 -3.45
C PHE A 182 18.56 -12.63 -4.81
N PRO A 183 19.02 -13.53 -5.71
CA PRO A 183 19.39 -13.14 -7.07
C PRO A 183 18.22 -12.49 -7.82
N LEU A 184 18.52 -11.51 -8.69
CA LEU A 184 17.52 -10.86 -9.54
C LEU A 184 17.20 -11.72 -10.77
N THR A 185 16.60 -12.87 -10.50
CA THR A 185 16.20 -13.91 -11.47
C THR A 185 14.77 -14.37 -11.17
N GLU A 186 14.11 -15.06 -12.10
CA GLU A 186 12.78 -15.65 -11.86
C GLU A 186 12.77 -16.54 -10.60
N GLN A 187 13.82 -17.36 -10.41
CA GLN A 187 13.95 -18.19 -9.22
C GLN A 187 14.17 -17.36 -7.96
N GLY A 188 15.02 -16.33 -8.00
CA GLY A 188 15.27 -15.50 -6.82
C GLY A 188 14.07 -14.63 -6.43
N GLN A 189 13.26 -14.19 -7.40
CA GLN A 189 11.95 -13.58 -7.14
C GLN A 189 11.03 -14.57 -6.42
N SER A 190 10.95 -15.82 -6.90
CA SER A 190 10.16 -16.86 -6.23
C SER A 190 10.66 -17.14 -4.81
N ASP A 191 11.97 -17.30 -4.61
CA ASP A 191 12.56 -17.58 -3.30
C ASP A 191 12.31 -16.43 -2.31
N HIS A 192 12.43 -15.18 -2.79
CA HIS A 192 12.10 -13.99 -2.01
C HIS A 192 10.63 -13.98 -1.58
N LEU A 193 9.70 -14.23 -2.51
CA LEU A 193 8.27 -14.21 -2.22
C LEU A 193 7.83 -15.36 -1.33
N GLY A 194 8.47 -16.53 -1.45
CA GLY A 194 8.30 -17.62 -0.49
C GLY A 194 8.73 -17.21 0.90
N LYS A 195 9.91 -16.58 1.02
CA LYS A 195 10.41 -16.11 2.31
C LYS A 195 9.54 -15.00 2.93
N LEU A 196 9.04 -14.08 2.10
CA LEU A 196 8.10 -13.04 2.51
C LEU A 196 6.80 -13.68 3.03
N ARG A 197 6.19 -14.57 2.25
CA ARG A 197 4.96 -15.28 2.64
C ARG A 197 5.14 -16.01 3.97
N ASP A 198 6.20 -16.79 4.11
CA ASP A 198 6.46 -17.56 5.33
C ASP A 198 6.63 -16.66 6.54
N MET A 199 7.26 -15.49 6.38
CA MET A 199 7.37 -14.48 7.43
C MET A 199 6.00 -13.90 7.77
N LEU A 200 5.21 -13.47 6.77
CA LEU A 200 3.89 -12.88 7.01
C LEU A 200 2.96 -13.84 7.77
N LEU A 201 2.99 -15.13 7.44
CA LEU A 201 2.22 -16.19 8.12
C LEU A 201 2.62 -16.38 9.60
N GLN A 202 3.78 -15.91 10.02
CA GLN A 202 4.24 -15.92 11.41
C GLN A 202 3.88 -14.65 12.18
N THR A 203 3.32 -13.64 11.51
CA THR A 203 2.87 -12.38 12.11
C THR A 203 1.34 -12.32 12.17
N LYS A 204 0.80 -11.19 12.66
CA LYS A 204 -0.63 -10.89 12.58
C LYS A 204 -1.06 -10.26 11.24
N CYS A 205 -0.16 -10.13 10.27
CA CYS A 205 -0.52 -9.63 8.95
C CYS A 205 -1.63 -10.47 8.32
N ARG A 206 -2.65 -9.81 7.76
CA ARG A 206 -3.86 -10.49 7.25
C ARG A 206 -3.97 -10.56 5.74
N ALA A 207 -3.25 -9.71 5.02
CA ALA A 207 -3.29 -9.69 3.56
C ALA A 207 -1.96 -9.20 2.98
N VAL A 208 -1.66 -9.68 1.77
CA VAL A 208 -0.57 -9.19 0.93
C VAL A 208 -1.09 -8.88 -0.47
N PHE A 209 -0.71 -7.73 -1.02
CA PHE A 209 -1.04 -7.29 -2.37
C PHE A 209 0.25 -7.05 -3.15
N TYR A 210 0.39 -7.74 -4.28
CA TYR A 210 1.56 -7.59 -5.14
C TYR A 210 1.34 -6.46 -6.14
N TRP A 211 2.25 -5.49 -6.17
CA TRP A 211 2.10 -4.30 -7.00
C TRP A 211 2.64 -4.54 -8.42
N GLY A 212 1.83 -4.20 -9.43
CA GLY A 212 2.25 -4.29 -10.83
C GLY A 212 2.49 -5.72 -11.34
N SER A 213 1.79 -6.72 -10.79
CA SER A 213 2.01 -8.14 -11.15
C SER A 213 1.94 -8.42 -12.65
N HIS A 214 1.15 -7.66 -13.41
CA HIS A 214 0.98 -7.78 -14.85
C HIS A 214 1.55 -6.60 -15.65
N TRP A 215 2.43 -5.78 -15.07
CA TRP A 215 3.03 -4.63 -15.77
C TRP A 215 4.18 -5.02 -16.70
N THR A 216 4.04 -6.13 -17.41
CA THR A 216 4.87 -6.45 -18.58
C THR A 216 4.19 -5.94 -19.84
N GLN A 217 4.97 -5.53 -20.84
CA GLN A 217 4.48 -5.17 -22.16
C GLN A 217 4.82 -6.27 -23.17
N PRO A 218 4.17 -7.44 -23.13
CA PRO A 218 4.35 -8.41 -24.20
C PRO A 218 3.88 -7.76 -25.50
N GLN A 219 4.50 -8.12 -26.63
CA GLN A 219 4.07 -7.62 -27.94
C GLN A 219 2.58 -7.93 -28.25
N LYS A 220 1.96 -8.80 -27.45
CA LYS A 220 0.56 -9.22 -27.52
C LYS A 220 -0.39 -8.35 -26.67
N TRP A 221 0.09 -7.50 -25.76
CA TRP A 221 -0.74 -6.60 -24.96
C TRP A 221 -0.64 -5.17 -25.47
N PHE A 222 -1.60 -4.32 -25.07
CA PHE A 222 -1.66 -2.92 -25.45
C PHE A 222 -0.31 -2.23 -25.19
N ARG A 223 0.35 -1.77 -26.27
CA ARG A 223 1.45 -0.82 -26.15
C ARG A 223 0.85 0.55 -25.85
N SER A 224 1.44 1.29 -24.93
CA SER A 224 1.05 2.69 -24.76
C SER A 224 1.33 3.43 -26.08
N GLU A 225 0.34 4.19 -26.57
CA GLU A 225 0.50 4.96 -27.81
C GLU A 225 1.61 6.01 -27.69
N ALA A 226 1.98 6.38 -26.46
CA ALA A 226 3.00 7.38 -26.13
C ALA A 226 4.44 6.84 -26.06
N GLY A 227 4.67 5.54 -26.30
CA GLY A 227 6.02 4.96 -26.21
C GLY A 227 6.58 4.90 -24.79
N GLU A 228 5.71 4.96 -23.77
CA GLU A 228 6.10 4.73 -22.38
C GLU A 228 6.56 3.29 -22.20
N THR A 229 7.83 3.11 -21.87
CA THR A 229 8.41 1.82 -21.51
C THR A 229 8.41 1.71 -19.99
N TRP A 230 7.59 0.81 -19.44
CA TRP A 230 7.54 0.51 -18.01
C TRP A 230 8.68 -0.44 -17.61
N GLU A 231 9.88 -0.22 -18.12
CA GLU A 231 11.00 -1.18 -18.05
C GLU A 231 11.35 -1.57 -16.61
N ASP A 232 11.24 -0.63 -15.68
CA ASP A 232 11.53 -0.92 -14.28
C ASP A 232 10.46 -1.79 -13.62
N ALA A 233 9.20 -1.41 -13.77
CA ALA A 233 8.05 -2.12 -13.24
C ALA A 233 7.90 -3.51 -13.86
N GLU A 234 8.12 -3.63 -15.17
CA GLU A 234 8.10 -4.89 -15.91
C GLU A 234 9.08 -5.89 -15.31
N ARG A 235 10.28 -5.43 -14.97
CA ARG A 235 11.33 -6.26 -14.36
C ARG A 235 10.99 -6.72 -12.94
N ARG A 236 9.90 -6.20 -12.35
CA ARG A 236 9.30 -6.64 -11.09
C ARG A 236 7.96 -7.35 -11.26
N ALA A 237 7.44 -7.50 -12.48
CA ALA A 237 6.18 -8.19 -12.72
C ALA A 237 6.26 -9.68 -12.34
N LEU A 238 5.09 -10.32 -12.27
CA LEU A 238 4.92 -11.78 -12.14
C LEU A 238 4.61 -12.45 -13.48
N PHE A 239 4.87 -11.74 -14.58
CA PHE A 239 4.84 -12.25 -15.94
C PHE A 239 6.07 -11.76 -16.69
N ASN A 240 6.63 -12.60 -17.56
CA ASN A 240 7.71 -12.18 -18.46
C ASN A 240 7.18 -11.49 -19.73
N ARG A 241 8.11 -11.02 -20.57
CA ARG A 241 7.83 -10.31 -21.84
C ARG A 241 7.08 -11.10 -22.91
N THR A 242 6.83 -12.40 -22.70
CA THR A 242 5.97 -13.20 -23.58
C THR A 242 4.56 -13.39 -23.02
N GLY A 243 4.28 -12.84 -21.84
CA GLY A 243 3.04 -13.04 -21.10
C GLY A 243 2.98 -14.39 -20.37
N HIS A 244 4.12 -15.06 -20.15
CA HIS A 244 4.15 -16.28 -19.33
C HIS A 244 4.23 -15.89 -17.86
N VAL A 245 3.39 -16.53 -17.04
CA VAL A 245 3.40 -16.36 -15.59
C VAL A 245 4.73 -16.89 -15.01
N LEU A 246 5.28 -16.13 -14.06
CA LEU A 246 6.50 -16.49 -13.33
C LEU A 246 6.16 -17.30 -12.08
N THR A 247 7.11 -18.12 -11.63
CA THR A 247 6.92 -19.02 -10.49
C THR A 247 6.60 -18.30 -9.19
N GLY A 248 7.08 -17.05 -9.04
CA GLY A 248 6.80 -16.21 -7.88
C GLY A 248 5.32 -15.99 -7.58
N MET A 249 4.44 -16.02 -8.59
CA MET A 249 3.00 -15.87 -8.39
C MET A 249 2.42 -17.01 -7.55
N ALA A 250 2.70 -18.25 -7.93
CA ALA A 250 2.20 -19.41 -7.20
C ALA A 250 2.84 -19.53 -5.83
N THR A 251 4.15 -19.22 -5.73
CA THR A 251 4.87 -19.22 -4.45
C THR A 251 4.26 -18.25 -3.45
N LEU A 252 3.93 -17.02 -3.86
CA LEU A 252 3.24 -16.04 -3.00
C LEU A 252 1.81 -16.48 -2.64
N ALA A 253 1.09 -17.09 -3.59
CA ALA A 253 -0.24 -17.65 -3.33
C ALA A 253 -0.22 -18.91 -2.45
N GLY A 254 0.95 -19.52 -2.24
CA GLY A 254 1.10 -20.75 -1.47
C GLY A 254 0.73 -22.02 -2.23
N HIS A 255 0.75 -21.97 -3.56
CA HIS A 255 0.55 -23.12 -4.42
C HIS A 255 1.90 -23.66 -4.90
N SER A 256 2.04 -24.97 -4.96
CA SER A 256 3.11 -25.62 -5.71
C SER A 256 2.76 -25.56 -7.20
N ILE A 257 3.67 -25.10 -8.06
CA ILE A 257 3.54 -25.27 -9.51
C ILE A 257 4.05 -26.68 -9.80
N GLU A 258 3.14 -27.61 -10.05
CA GLU A 258 3.46 -28.91 -10.68
C GLU A 258 3.67 -28.74 -12.19
#